data_AF-A0A4Y4F2N1-F1
#
_entry.id   AF-A0A4Y4F2N1-F1
#
_cell.length_a   1.000
_cell.length_b   1.000
_cell.length_c   1.000
_cell.angle_alpha   90.00
_cell.angle_beta   90.00
_cell.angle_gamma   90.00
#
_symmetry.space_group_name_H-M   'P 1'
#
loop_
_entity.id
_entity.type
_entity.pdbx_description
1 polymer ?
#
loop_
_entity_poly.entity_id
_entity_poly.type
_entity_poly.pdbx_seq_one_letter_code
_entity_poly.pdbx_strand_id
1 'polypeptide(L)'
;MNQRDAFIERLKDSLARWNVEIEELTKRARQAGEDTRQQHQEDIDDLKARRDEARKRLDALQASSGEAWDDMRQGADRAWSQLREAWDKASSRFK
;
A
#
# COMPACT_ATOMS: atom_id res chain seq x y z
N MET A 1 -16.11 -5.80 -19.07
CA MET A 1 -15.11 -5.10 -18.24
C MET A 1 -13.95 -4.74 -19.15
N ASN A 2 -13.57 -3.47 -19.25
CA ASN A 2 -12.44 -3.08 -20.10
C ASN A 2 -11.10 -3.29 -19.35
N GLN A 3 -9.97 -3.18 -20.03
CA GLN A 3 -8.64 -3.37 -19.40
C GLN A 3 -8.35 -2.37 -18.29
N ARG A 4 -8.91 -1.14 -18.37
CA ARG A 4 -8.73 -0.09 -17.37
C ARG A 4 -9.46 -0.43 -16.07
N ASP A 5 -10.72 -0.83 -16.19
CA ASP A 5 -11.55 -1.24 -15.05
C ASP A 5 -10.91 -2.44 -14.34
N ALA A 6 -10.45 -3.44 -15.09
CA ALA A 6 -9.78 -4.61 -14.52
C ALA A 6 -8.47 -4.24 -13.79
N PHE A 7 -7.74 -3.24 -14.29
CA PHE A 7 -6.55 -2.74 -13.63
C PHE A 7 -6.89 -2.00 -12.32
N ILE A 8 -7.88 -1.10 -12.35
CA ILE A 8 -8.37 -0.39 -11.15
C ILE A 8 -8.81 -1.37 -10.07
N GLU A 9 -9.62 -2.37 -10.42
CA GLU A 9 -10.13 -3.33 -9.44
C GLU A 9 -9.00 -4.15 -8.83
N ARG A 10 -8.01 -4.59 -9.62
CA ARG A 10 -6.82 -5.26 -9.08
C ARG A 10 -6.06 -4.39 -8.07
N LEU A 11 -5.92 -3.10 -8.36
CA LEU A 11 -5.26 -2.16 -7.44
C LEU A 11 -6.09 -2.00 -6.16
N LYS A 12 -7.40 -1.81 -6.25
CA LYS A 12 -8.32 -1.75 -5.10
C LYS A 12 -8.20 -2.99 -4.22
N ASP A 13 -8.28 -4.18 -4.80
CA ASP A 13 -8.17 -5.45 -4.07
C ASP A 13 -6.82 -5.59 -3.36
N SER A 14 -5.75 -5.16 -4.03
CA SER A 14 -4.42 -5.18 -3.44
C SER A 14 -4.31 -4.19 -2.28
N LEU A 15 -4.87 -2.98 -2.41
CA LEU A 15 -4.88 -1.99 -1.33
C LEU A 15 -5.73 -2.44 -0.14
N ALA A 16 -6.86 -3.09 -0.39
CA ALA A 16 -7.69 -3.67 0.65
C ALA A 16 -6.93 -4.74 1.44
N ARG A 17 -6.19 -5.62 0.75
CA ARG A 17 -5.31 -6.60 1.40
C ARG A 17 -4.23 -5.94 2.25
N TRP A 18 -3.52 -4.96 1.70
CA TRP A 18 -2.50 -4.22 2.43
C TRP A 18 -3.04 -3.54 3.69
N ASN A 19 -4.26 -2.99 3.64
CA ASN A 19 -4.88 -2.38 4.83
C ASN A 19 -5.03 -3.39 5.97
N VAL A 20 -5.54 -4.59 5.67
CA VAL A 20 -5.71 -5.66 6.67
C VAL A 20 -4.35 -6.09 7.22
N GLU A 21 -3.39 -6.28 6.34
CA GLU A 21 -2.04 -6.72 6.65
C GLU A 21 -1.27 -5.71 7.53
N ILE A 22 -1.35 -4.41 7.23
CA ILE A 22 -0.76 -3.33 8.05
C ILE A 22 -1.45 -3.25 9.42
N GLU A 23 -2.77 -3.44 9.47
CA GLU A 23 -3.52 -3.45 10.73
C GLU A 23 -3.09 -4.62 11.61
N GLU A 24 -2.91 -5.81 11.04
CA GLU A 24 -2.42 -6.99 11.75
C GLU A 24 -1.00 -6.78 12.31
N LEU A 25 -0.07 -6.23 11.51
CA LEU A 25 1.26 -5.87 12.02
C LEU A 25 1.18 -4.85 13.16
N THR A 26 0.31 -3.86 13.02
CA THR A 26 0.10 -2.84 14.07
C THR A 26 -0.43 -3.46 15.36
N LYS A 27 -1.37 -4.41 15.27
CA LYS A 27 -1.90 -5.14 16.43
C LYS A 27 -0.83 -6.00 17.09
N ARG A 28 -0.08 -6.77 16.30
CA ARG A 28 1.02 -7.63 16.79
C ARG A 28 2.08 -6.82 17.52
N ALA A 29 2.51 -5.69 16.95
CA ALA A 29 3.47 -4.79 17.58
C ALA A 29 2.96 -4.25 18.93
N ARG A 30 1.66 -3.90 19.02
CA ARG A 30 1.04 -3.47 20.28
C ARG A 30 0.94 -4.58 21.32
N GLN A 31 0.64 -5.81 20.90
CA GLN A 31 0.52 -6.97 21.79
C GLN A 31 1.88 -7.44 22.33
N ALA A 32 2.95 -7.28 21.55
CA ALA A 32 4.30 -7.67 21.95
C ALA A 32 4.94 -6.76 23.01
N GLY A 33 4.34 -5.59 23.30
CA GLY A 33 4.81 -4.65 24.32
C GLY A 33 5.42 -3.37 23.74
N GLU A 34 5.80 -2.43 24.61
CA GLU A 34 6.29 -1.11 24.19
C GLU A 34 7.62 -1.16 23.41
N ASP A 35 8.54 -2.04 23.79
CA ASP A 35 9.86 -2.14 23.13
C ASP A 35 9.73 -2.61 21.68
N THR A 36 8.97 -3.69 21.43
CA THR A 36 8.68 -4.17 20.08
C THR A 36 7.88 -3.16 19.28
N ARG A 37 6.94 -2.46 19.93
CA ARG A 37 6.22 -1.37 19.29
C ARG A 37 7.18 -0.27 18.81
N GLN A 38 8.10 0.20 19.65
CA GLN A 38 9.07 1.22 19.26
C GLN A 38 9.96 0.75 18.11
N GLN A 39 10.44 -0.50 18.17
CA GLN A 39 11.30 -1.08 17.13
C GLN A 39 10.65 -1.14 15.75
N HIS A 40 9.33 -1.36 15.68
CA HIS A 40 8.59 -1.48 14.43
C HIS A 40 7.77 -0.24 14.05
N GLN A 41 7.68 0.75 14.94
CA GLN A 41 6.84 1.94 14.72
C GLN A 41 7.22 2.64 13.41
N GLU A 42 8.51 2.79 13.14
CA GLU A 42 9.02 3.41 11.91
C GLU A 42 8.57 2.67 10.64
N ASP A 43 8.67 1.33 10.61
CA ASP A 43 8.27 0.55 9.45
C ASP A 43 6.74 0.54 9.27
N ILE A 44 5.99 0.51 10.38
CA ILE A 44 4.52 0.60 10.35
C ILE A 44 4.07 1.96 9.81
N ASP A 45 4.75 3.04 10.19
CA ASP A 45 4.39 4.39 9.74
C ASP A 45 4.80 4.62 8.28
N ASP A 46 5.95 4.10 7.83
CA ASP A 46 6.33 4.09 6.41
C ASP A 46 5.31 3.29 5.56
N LEU A 47 4.87 2.13 6.05
CA LEU A 47 3.82 1.34 5.42
C LEU A 47 2.50 2.11 5.26
N LYS A 48 2.05 2.79 6.31
CA LYS A 48 0.83 3.62 6.25
C LYS A 48 0.98 4.77 5.26
N ALA A 49 2.12 5.46 5.27
CA ALA A 49 2.39 6.55 4.35
C ALA A 49 2.37 6.09 2.89
N ARG A 50 2.98 4.95 2.59
CA ARG A 50 2.97 4.35 1.23
C ARG A 50 1.60 3.85 0.82
N ARG A 51 0.83 3.27 1.75
CA ARG A 51 -0.57 2.90 1.53
C ARG A 51 -1.39 4.13 1.17
N ASP A 52 -1.23 5.23 1.91
CA ASP A 52 -1.96 6.48 1.65
C ASP A 52 -1.59 7.09 0.29
N GLU A 53 -0.31 7.06 -0.10
CA GLU A 53 0.12 7.48 -1.43
C GLU A 53 -0.47 6.59 -2.52
N ALA A 54 -0.42 5.26 -2.35
CA ALA A 54 -1.06 4.33 -3.27
C ALA A 54 -2.56 4.61 -3.40
N ARG A 55 -3.26 4.91 -2.31
CA ARG A 55 -4.67 5.31 -2.35
C ARG A 55 -4.89 6.55 -3.20
N LYS A 56 -4.11 7.61 -2.97
CA LYS A 56 -4.21 8.85 -3.76
C LYS A 56 -3.95 8.61 -5.25
N ARG A 57 -2.98 7.76 -5.59
CA ARG A 57 -2.68 7.40 -6.98
C ARG A 57 -3.82 6.64 -7.64
N LEU A 58 -4.47 5.74 -6.90
CA LEU A 58 -5.65 5.03 -7.38
C LEU A 58 -6.84 5.96 -7.60
N ASP A 59 -7.11 6.87 -6.65
CA ASP A 59 -8.18 7.85 -6.79
C ASP A 59 -7.93 8.76 -8.02
N ALA A 60 -6.68 9.22 -8.23
CA ALA A 60 -6.28 9.98 -9.40
C ALA A 60 -6.40 9.18 -10.71
N LEU A 61 -5.99 7.91 -10.70
CA LEU A 61 -6.14 7.01 -11.83
C LEU A 61 -7.62 6.82 -12.20
N GLN A 62 -8.49 6.59 -11.23
CA GLN A 62 -9.94 6.44 -11.44
C GLN A 62 -10.58 7.71 -12.03
N ALA A 63 -10.07 8.89 -11.68
CA ALA A 63 -10.54 10.16 -12.24
C ALA A 63 -9.95 10.47 -13.63
N SER A 64 -8.88 9.79 -14.03
CA SER A 64 -8.20 10.04 -15.30
C SER A 64 -8.89 9.36 -16.49
N SER A 65 -8.77 9.97 -17.66
CA SER A 65 -9.28 9.42 -18.92
C SER A 65 -8.38 9.81 -20.10
N GLY A 66 -8.63 9.24 -21.28
CA GLY A 66 -7.91 9.61 -22.50
C GLY A 66 -6.40 9.38 -22.41
N GLU A 67 -5.61 10.38 -22.80
CA GLU A 67 -4.13 10.38 -22.85
C GLU A 67 -3.48 10.36 -21.46
N ALA A 68 -4.09 10.99 -20.46
CA ALA A 68 -3.51 11.04 -19.11
C ALA A 68 -3.51 9.68 -18.39
N TRP A 69 -4.28 8.72 -18.90
CA TRP A 69 -4.44 7.40 -18.29
C TRP A 69 -3.11 6.65 -18.16
N ASP A 70 -2.27 6.66 -19.20
CA ASP A 70 -1.02 5.89 -19.20
C ASP A 70 0.02 6.45 -18.24
N ASP A 71 0.09 7.77 -18.08
CA ASP A 71 0.95 8.42 -17.09
C ASP A 71 0.47 8.15 -15.66
N MET A 72 -0.85 8.22 -15.42
CA MET A 72 -1.42 7.89 -14.12
C MET A 72 -1.22 6.42 -13.78
N ARG A 73 -1.35 5.52 -14.77
CA ARG A 73 -1.12 4.08 -14.60
C ARG A 73 0.31 3.81 -14.15
N GLN A 74 1.29 4.42 -14.80
CA GLN A 74 2.70 4.31 -14.41
C GLN A 74 2.95 4.85 -13.00
N GLY A 75 2.33 5.97 -12.64
CA GLY A 75 2.40 6.52 -11.28
C GLY A 75 1.83 5.56 -10.23
N ALA A 76 0.70 4.92 -10.53
CA ALA A 76 0.11 3.90 -9.67
C ALA A 76 1.00 2.65 -9.57
N ASP A 77 1.52 2.12 -10.68
CA ASP A 77 2.42 0.95 -10.67
C ASP A 77 3.67 1.21 -9.80
N ARG A 78 4.24 2.42 -9.86
CA ARG A 78 5.37 2.81 -9.00
C ARG A 78 4.99 2.84 -7.52
N ALA A 79 3.86 3.45 -7.16
CA ALA A 79 3.40 3.50 -5.78
C ALA A 79 3.12 2.09 -5.21
N TRP A 80 2.55 1.19 -6.03
CA TRP A 80 2.32 -0.21 -5.63
C TRP A 80 3.62 -0.98 -5.42
N SER A 81 4.62 -0.75 -6.27
CA SER A 81 5.95 -1.36 -6.12
C SER A 81 6.62 -0.89 -4.83
N GLN A 82 6.59 0.42 -4.57
CA GLN A 82 7.13 1.01 -3.35
C GLN A 82 6.44 0.53 -2.08
N LEU A 83 5.12 0.32 -2.11
CA LEU A 83 4.38 -0.24 -0.99
C LEU A 83 4.78 -1.70 -0.73
N ARG A 84 4.92 -2.51 -1.80
CA ARG A 84 5.39 -3.89 -1.69
C ARG A 84 6.79 -3.98 -1.08
N GLU A 85 7.72 -3.15 -1.55
CA GLU A 85 9.09 -3.13 -1.01
C GLU A 85 9.12 -2.81 0.48
N ALA A 86 8.33 -1.83 0.93
CA ALA A 86 8.22 -1.50 2.34
C ALA A 86 7.58 -2.62 3.16
N TRP A 87 6.61 -3.33 2.60
CA TRP A 87 6.05 -4.51 3.23
C TRP A 87 7.06 -5.65 3.38
N ASP A 88 7.79 -5.97 2.32
CA ASP A 88 8.78 -7.03 2.37
C ASP A 88 9.85 -6.71 3.43
N LYS A 89 10.26 -5.44 3.52
CA LYS A 89 11.14 -4.94 4.57
C LYS A 89 10.52 -5.09 5.96
N ALA A 90 9.30 -4.58 6.18
CA ALA A 90 8.65 -4.63 7.49
C ALA A 90 8.39 -6.07 7.94
N SER A 91 7.77 -6.89 7.08
CA SER A 91 7.44 -8.28 7.37
C SER A 91 8.68 -9.13 7.65
N SER A 92 9.83 -8.85 7.03
CA SER A 92 11.09 -9.53 7.34
C SER A 92 11.59 -9.28 8.76
N ARG A 93 11.27 -8.11 9.35
CA ARG A 93 11.63 -7.76 10.73
C ARG A 93 10.65 -8.33 11.76
N PHE A 94 9.45 -8.72 11.34
CA PHE A 94 8.44 -9.38 12.17
C PHE A 94 8.52 -10.92 12.12
N LYS A 95 9.44 -11.49 11.34
CA LYS A 95 9.71 -12.94 11.30
C LYS A 95 10.55 -13.40 12.48
#